data_AF-A0A382Y133-F1
#
_entry.id   AF-A0A382Y133-F1
#
_cell.length_a   1.000
_cell.length_b   1.000
_cell.length_c   1.000
_cell.angle_alpha   90.00
_cell.angle_beta   90.00
_cell.angle_gamma   90.00
#
_symmetry.space_group_name_H-M   'P 1'
#
loop_
_entity.id
_entity.type
_entity.pdbx_description
1 polymer ?
#
loop_
_entity_poly.entity_id
_entity_poly.type
_entity_poly.pdbx_seq_one_letter_code
_entity_poly.pdbx_strand_id
1 'polypeptide(L)'
;VADDASVANAGGWRGWAPWVVLGLFGLMVLAALRPAKAKSEYDYVAFGKLPILQDGRIKPLDSVGRNALLVISGQQWIPIEGNGPQGSWGDLIELHKKHEGRGLYFKKFYQFLKHPKKLHPTEWLMEVLMKPEIADQRFIFRVDHPRLLEELKLGNLGVDQSGLRFYSLNQLRSHVIRLDEQSNH
;
A
#
# COMPACT_ATOMS: atom_id res chain seq x y z
N VAL A 1 14.03 -39.99 71.16
CA VAL A 1 12.83 -39.20 70.80
C VAL A 1 13.36 -37.98 70.08
N ALA A 2 13.75 -38.12 68.81
CA ALA A 2 12.93 -38.09 67.59
C ALA A 2 12.71 -36.65 67.11
N ASP A 3 13.53 -36.30 66.10
CA ASP A 3 13.28 -35.44 64.93
C ASP A 3 12.43 -34.17 65.09
N ASP A 4 13.08 -33.01 65.10
CA ASP A 4 12.49 -31.77 64.60
C ASP A 4 13.09 -31.41 63.25
N ALA A 5 12.21 -31.43 62.26
CA ALA A 5 12.46 -31.28 60.85
C ALA A 5 13.12 -29.94 60.51
N SER A 6 14.18 -30.02 59.70
CA SER A 6 14.64 -28.89 58.89
C SER A 6 13.57 -28.58 57.84
N VAL A 7 12.61 -27.73 58.21
CA VAL A 7 11.65 -27.14 57.28
C VAL A 7 12.44 -26.29 56.30
N ALA A 8 12.58 -26.83 55.09
CA ALA A 8 13.20 -26.19 53.95
C ALA A 8 12.65 -24.77 53.79
N ASN A 9 13.58 -23.81 53.70
CA ASN A 9 13.29 -22.40 53.42
C ASN A 9 12.82 -22.29 51.96
N ALA A 10 11.57 -22.64 51.70
CA ALA A 10 10.92 -22.45 50.42
C ALA A 10 10.52 -20.97 50.30
N GLY A 11 11.52 -20.09 50.17
CA GLY A 11 11.38 -18.73 49.65
C GLY A 11 10.99 -18.82 48.17
N GLY A 12 9.78 -19.32 47.93
CA GLY A 12 9.28 -19.69 46.63
C GLY A 12 9.14 -18.47 45.75
N TRP A 13 9.43 -18.64 44.47
CA TRP A 13 9.41 -17.64 43.40
C TRP A 13 8.09 -16.82 43.29
N ARG A 14 7.07 -17.16 44.08
CA ARG A 14 5.76 -16.52 44.17
C ARG A 14 5.77 -15.11 44.78
N GLY A 15 6.78 -14.74 45.56
CA GLY A 15 6.82 -13.42 46.22
C GLY A 15 7.14 -12.25 45.27
N TRP A 16 8.08 -12.45 44.34
CA TRP A 16 8.54 -11.42 43.41
C TRP A 16 7.90 -11.53 42.01
N ALA A 17 7.33 -12.68 41.67
CA ALA A 17 6.67 -12.91 40.39
C ALA A 17 5.58 -11.88 40.04
N PRO A 18 4.67 -11.47 40.96
CA PRO A 18 3.65 -10.46 40.65
C PRO A 18 4.25 -9.11 40.26
N TRP A 19 5.34 -8.69 40.92
CA TRP A 19 6.02 -7.44 40.65
C TRP A 19 6.79 -7.46 39.32
N VAL A 20 7.35 -8.62 38.95
CA VAL A 20 7.98 -8.79 37.65
C VAL A 20 6.95 -8.79 36.52
N VAL A 21 5.80 -9.45 36.71
CA VAL A 21 4.70 -9.41 35.73
C VAL A 21 4.14 -7.99 35.59
N LEU A 22 3.95 -7.27 36.71
CA LEU A 22 3.48 -5.89 36.71
C LEU A 22 4.49 -4.95 36.02
N GLY A 23 5.79 -5.11 36.32
CA GLY A 23 6.86 -4.35 35.67
C GLY A 23 6.93 -4.62 34.16
N LEU A 24 6.83 -5.89 33.75
CA LEU A 24 6.80 -6.26 32.34
C LEU A 24 5.57 -5.71 31.62
N PHE A 25 4.40 -5.80 32.25
CA PHE A 25 3.16 -5.26 31.72
C PHE A 25 3.22 -3.73 31.61
N GLY A 26 3.71 -3.04 32.64
CA GLY A 26 3.93 -1.60 32.61
C GLY A 26 4.88 -1.18 31.49
N LEU A 27 5.98 -1.93 31.29
CA LEU A 27 6.91 -1.70 30.19
C LEU A 27 6.25 -1.94 28.82
N MET A 28 5.39 -2.94 28.71
CA MET A 28 4.63 -3.24 27.49
C MET A 28 3.62 -2.12 27.16
N VAL A 29 2.91 -1.59 28.16
CA VAL A 29 2.01 -0.44 28.00
C VAL A 29 2.78 0.82 27.62
N LEU A 30 3.92 1.09 28.26
CA LEU A 30 4.78 2.22 27.91
C LEU A 30 5.33 2.11 26.48
N ALA A 31 5.68 0.90 26.04
CA ALA A 31 6.09 0.62 24.67
C ALA A 31 4.95 0.79 23.67
N ALA A 32 3.70 0.45 24.05
CA ALA A 32 2.51 0.62 23.22
C ALA A 32 2.08 2.10 23.09
N LEU A 33 2.41 2.96 24.05
CA LEU A 33 2.18 4.40 23.98
C LEU A 33 3.16 5.14 23.07
N ARG A 34 4.25 4.49 22.61
CA ARG A 34 5.16 5.10 21.63
C ARG A 34 4.40 5.28 20.31
N PRO A 35 4.33 6.52 19.76
CA PRO A 35 3.69 6.75 18.48
C PRO A 35 4.42 5.92 17.41
N ALA A 36 3.65 5.18 16.61
CA ALA A 36 4.20 4.50 15.45
C ALA A 36 4.86 5.56 14.55
N LYS A 37 6.17 5.44 14.31
CA LYS A 37 6.85 6.31 13.36
C LYS A 37 6.12 6.21 12.01
N ALA A 38 5.74 7.35 11.43
CA ALA A 38 5.19 7.39 10.10
C ALA A 38 6.17 6.70 9.16
N LYS A 39 5.76 5.58 8.57
CA LYS A 39 6.62 4.71 7.75
C LYS A 39 6.78 5.24 6.31
N SER A 40 6.44 6.51 6.09
CA SER A 40 6.43 7.20 4.80
C SER A 40 7.59 8.18 4.76
N GLU A 41 8.15 8.37 3.56
CA GLU A 41 9.20 9.35 3.28
C GLU A 41 8.70 10.80 3.45
N TYR A 42 7.38 11.01 3.37
CA TYR A 42 6.73 12.32 3.42
C TYR A 42 5.73 12.43 4.57
N ASP A 43 5.58 13.62 5.14
CA ASP A 43 4.44 13.94 5.99
C ASP A 43 3.20 14.28 5.13
N TYR A 44 2.65 13.24 4.51
CA TYR A 44 1.44 13.36 3.70
C TYR A 44 0.20 13.74 4.53
N VAL A 45 0.24 13.55 5.85
CA VAL A 45 -0.87 13.91 6.75
C VAL A 45 -0.93 15.42 6.91
N ALA A 46 0.21 16.08 7.14
CA ALA A 46 0.28 17.53 7.18
C ALA A 46 -0.08 18.15 5.81
N PHE A 47 0.48 17.61 4.72
CA PHE A 47 0.20 18.08 3.37
C PHE A 47 -1.29 17.95 3.00
N GLY A 48 -1.93 16.84 3.36
CA GLY A 48 -3.35 16.61 3.08
C GLY A 48 -4.30 17.57 3.78
N LYS A 49 -3.87 18.20 4.88
CA LYS A 49 -4.66 19.20 5.63
C LYS A 49 -4.62 20.59 5.01
N LEU A 50 -3.74 20.84 4.03
CA LEU A 50 -3.65 22.14 3.40
C LEU A 50 -4.99 22.50 2.73
N PRO A 51 -5.56 23.68 3.04
CA PRO A 51 -6.82 24.11 2.46
C PRO A 51 -6.62 24.51 1.00
N ILE A 52 -7.49 24.03 0.11
CA ILE A 52 -7.52 24.40 -1.30
C ILE A 52 -8.94 24.72 -1.76
N LEU A 53 -9.06 25.56 -2.79
CA LEU A 53 -10.34 25.88 -3.41
C LEU A 53 -10.66 24.86 -4.51
N GLN A 54 -11.74 24.11 -4.35
CA GLN A 54 -12.24 23.16 -5.35
C GLN A 54 -13.76 23.33 -5.50
N ASP A 55 -14.23 23.59 -6.72
CA ASP A 55 -15.65 23.82 -7.04
C ASP A 55 -16.28 24.96 -6.21
N GLY A 56 -15.50 26.02 -5.90
CA GLY A 56 -15.96 27.15 -5.08
C GLY A 56 -16.02 26.89 -3.57
N ARG A 57 -15.66 25.69 -3.09
CA ARG A 57 -15.58 25.35 -1.67
C ARG A 57 -14.14 25.08 -1.23
N ILE A 58 -13.76 25.59 -0.06
CA ILE A 58 -12.49 25.25 0.57
C ILE A 58 -12.57 23.82 1.12
N LYS A 59 -11.68 22.94 0.67
CA LYS A 59 -11.56 21.54 1.09
C LYS A 59 -10.11 21.24 1.48
N PRO A 60 -9.87 20.21 2.30
CA PRO A 60 -8.52 19.69 2.48
C PRO A 60 -8.00 19.11 1.16
N LEU A 61 -6.72 19.29 0.88
CA LEU A 61 -6.03 18.75 -0.28
C LEU A 61 -6.16 17.22 -0.38
N ASP A 62 -6.32 16.53 0.75
CA ASP A 62 -6.60 15.09 0.79
C ASP A 62 -7.81 14.68 -0.06
N SER A 63 -8.85 15.52 -0.10
CA SER A 63 -10.02 15.27 -0.91
C SER A 63 -9.70 15.23 -2.40
N VAL A 64 -8.76 16.05 -2.88
CA VAL A 64 -8.37 16.06 -4.29
C VAL A 64 -7.61 14.80 -4.64
N GLY A 65 -6.65 14.38 -3.81
CA GLY A 65 -5.93 13.11 -4.03
C GLY A 65 -6.88 11.92 -4.10
N ARG A 66 -7.84 11.83 -3.17
CA ARG A 66 -8.87 10.76 -3.15
C ARG A 66 -9.77 10.80 -4.37
N ASN A 67 -10.27 11.97 -4.74
CA ASN A 67 -11.19 12.12 -5.88
C ASN A 67 -10.49 11.82 -7.20
N ALA A 68 -9.25 12.31 -7.38
CA ALA A 68 -8.46 12.01 -8.57
C ALA A 68 -8.22 10.50 -8.71
N LEU A 69 -7.82 9.84 -7.63
CA LEU A 69 -7.55 8.41 -7.67
C LEU A 69 -8.83 7.59 -7.92
N LEU A 70 -9.96 8.01 -7.36
CA LEU A 70 -11.27 7.41 -7.65
C LEU A 70 -11.64 7.51 -9.12
N VAL A 71 -11.41 8.67 -9.75
CA VAL A 71 -11.72 8.86 -11.18
C VAL A 71 -10.82 7.99 -12.05
N ILE A 72 -9.52 7.92 -11.75
CA ILE A 72 -8.53 7.24 -12.60
C ILE A 72 -8.53 5.71 -12.41
N SER A 73 -8.65 5.25 -11.15
CA SER A 73 -8.49 3.84 -10.78
C SER A 73 -9.79 3.18 -10.30
N GLY A 74 -10.79 3.98 -9.92
CA GLY A 74 -11.95 3.48 -9.17
C GLY A 74 -11.62 3.10 -7.72
N GLN A 75 -10.43 3.45 -7.22
CA GLN A 75 -9.94 3.09 -5.90
C GLN A 75 -9.55 4.32 -5.07
N GLN A 76 -9.60 4.17 -3.75
CA GLN A 76 -9.19 5.21 -2.79
C GLN A 76 -7.80 4.96 -2.19
N TRP A 77 -7.02 4.06 -2.78
CA TRP A 77 -5.68 3.68 -2.32
C TRP A 77 -4.99 2.92 -3.45
N ILE A 78 -3.65 2.95 -3.46
CA ILE A 78 -2.85 2.25 -4.49
C ILE A 78 -2.18 1.05 -3.85
N PRO A 79 -2.42 -0.18 -4.32
CA PRO A 79 -1.60 -1.31 -3.90
C PRO A 79 -0.18 -1.15 -4.43
N ILE A 80 0.81 -1.14 -3.54
CA ILE A 80 2.23 -1.07 -3.89
C ILE A 80 2.78 -2.48 -4.11
N GLU A 81 2.30 -3.42 -3.31
CA GLU A 81 2.68 -4.81 -3.37
C GLU A 81 1.57 -5.68 -3.94
N GLY A 82 1.97 -6.83 -4.50
CA GLY A 82 1.05 -7.84 -4.96
C GLY A 82 1.72 -9.17 -5.25
N ASN A 83 1.04 -9.96 -6.05
CA ASN A 83 1.40 -11.30 -6.47
C ASN A 83 2.01 -11.28 -7.86
N GLY A 84 3.12 -12.00 -8.03
CA GLY A 84 3.70 -12.31 -9.32
C GLY A 84 3.62 -13.81 -9.66
N PRO A 85 4.12 -14.20 -10.84
CA PRO A 85 4.17 -15.59 -11.27
C PRO A 85 4.74 -16.53 -10.21
N GLN A 86 4.21 -17.77 -10.18
CA GLN A 86 4.56 -18.80 -9.20
C GLN A 86 4.24 -18.43 -7.73
N GLY A 87 3.38 -17.43 -7.51
CA GLY A 87 2.94 -17.04 -6.16
C GLY A 87 3.94 -16.15 -5.41
N SER A 88 4.94 -15.61 -6.12
CA SER A 88 5.86 -14.61 -5.57
C SER A 88 5.09 -13.40 -5.04
N TRP A 89 5.57 -12.80 -3.95
CA TRP A 89 4.98 -11.61 -3.35
C TRP A 89 6.04 -10.52 -3.22
N GLY A 90 5.72 -9.29 -3.59
CA GLY A 90 6.68 -8.19 -3.54
C GLY A 90 6.13 -6.89 -4.11
N ASP A 91 7.00 -5.91 -4.27
CA ASP A 91 6.69 -4.63 -4.91
C ASP A 91 6.32 -4.85 -6.38
N LEU A 92 5.21 -4.25 -6.81
CA LEU A 92 4.68 -4.47 -8.16
C LEU A 92 5.55 -3.90 -9.26
N ILE A 93 6.27 -2.80 -9.00
CA ILE A 93 7.19 -2.20 -9.98
C ILE A 93 8.37 -3.14 -10.18
N GLU A 94 8.90 -3.69 -9.09
CA GLU A 94 9.98 -4.69 -9.15
C GLU A 94 9.53 -5.98 -9.84
N LEU A 95 8.38 -6.52 -9.45
CA LEU A 95 7.81 -7.72 -10.08
C LEU A 95 7.52 -7.50 -11.56
N HIS A 96 7.04 -6.31 -11.94
CA HIS A 96 6.84 -5.93 -13.33
C HIS A 96 8.13 -5.95 -14.13
N LYS A 97 9.20 -5.36 -13.60
CA LYS A 97 10.53 -5.38 -14.24
C LYS A 97 11.06 -6.81 -14.37
N LYS A 98 10.85 -7.65 -13.35
CA LYS A 98 11.33 -9.04 -13.32
C LYS A 98 10.59 -9.97 -14.28
N HIS A 99 9.29 -9.76 -14.47
CA HIS A 99 8.40 -10.65 -15.22
C HIS A 99 7.86 -10.02 -16.52
N GLU A 100 8.50 -8.95 -17.01
CA GLU A 100 8.09 -8.22 -18.22
C GLU A 100 6.60 -7.82 -18.20
N GLY A 101 6.09 -7.51 -17.00
CA GLY A 101 4.71 -7.11 -16.77
C GLY A 101 3.64 -8.17 -16.93
N ARG A 102 3.99 -9.46 -16.98
CA ARG A 102 3.03 -10.56 -17.13
C ARG A 102 2.71 -11.26 -15.81
N GLY A 103 1.45 -11.71 -15.68
CA GLY A 103 1.01 -12.59 -14.60
C GLY A 103 1.01 -11.93 -13.22
N LEU A 104 0.86 -10.61 -13.16
CA LEU A 104 0.78 -9.85 -11.93
C LEU A 104 -0.66 -9.72 -11.46
N TYR A 105 -0.87 -9.76 -10.15
CA TYR A 105 -2.16 -9.57 -9.51
C TYR A 105 -2.01 -8.73 -8.26
N PHE A 106 -2.98 -7.86 -7.94
CA PHE A 106 -2.93 -7.18 -6.64
C PHE A 106 -3.12 -8.15 -5.47
N LYS A 107 -4.04 -9.12 -5.62
CA LYS A 107 -4.22 -10.22 -4.67
C LYS A 107 -4.94 -11.38 -5.32
N LYS A 108 -4.43 -12.60 -5.17
CA LYS A 108 -5.15 -13.82 -5.51
C LYS A 108 -6.05 -14.26 -4.35
N PHE A 109 -7.14 -14.96 -4.66
CA PHE A 109 -8.11 -15.43 -3.66
C PHE A 109 -7.46 -16.29 -2.56
N TYR A 110 -6.50 -17.15 -2.91
CA TYR A 110 -5.80 -18.04 -1.98
C TYR A 110 -4.80 -17.30 -1.05
N GLN A 111 -4.54 -16.01 -1.29
CA GLN A 111 -3.65 -15.17 -0.47
C GLN A 111 -4.43 -14.21 0.43
N PHE A 112 -5.60 -14.61 0.90
CA PHE A 112 -6.46 -13.75 1.72
C PHE A 112 -5.78 -13.24 3.00
N LEU A 113 -4.82 -13.99 3.56
CA LEU A 113 -4.01 -13.61 4.73
C LEU A 113 -2.93 -12.55 4.43
N LYS A 114 -2.65 -12.24 3.16
CA LYS A 114 -1.70 -11.19 2.79
C LYS A 114 -2.39 -9.83 2.80
N HIS A 115 -1.75 -8.86 3.44
CA HIS A 115 -2.18 -7.47 3.48
C HIS A 115 -1.18 -6.63 2.68
N PRO A 116 -1.46 -6.33 1.40
CA PRO A 116 -0.55 -5.53 0.59
C PRO A 116 -0.35 -4.16 1.20
N LYS A 117 0.90 -3.69 1.16
CA LYS A 117 1.23 -2.31 1.46
C LYS A 117 0.48 -1.42 0.46
N LYS A 118 -0.13 -0.36 0.99
CA LYS A 118 -0.97 0.57 0.26
C LYS A 118 -0.35 1.95 0.32
N LEU A 119 -0.33 2.67 -0.79
CA LEU A 119 0.00 4.08 -0.84
C LEU A 119 -1.27 4.88 -0.55
N HIS A 120 -1.16 5.86 0.33
CA HIS A 120 -2.28 6.76 0.61
C HIS A 120 -2.51 7.72 -0.57
N PRO A 121 -3.75 8.15 -0.89
CA PRO A 121 -4.00 9.03 -2.04
C PRO A 121 -3.24 10.36 -1.99
N THR A 122 -3.11 10.94 -0.81
CA THR A 122 -2.34 12.18 -0.62
C THR A 122 -0.84 11.94 -0.74
N GLU A 123 -0.36 10.79 -0.27
CA GLU A 123 1.04 10.39 -0.43
C GLU A 123 1.37 10.18 -1.91
N TRP A 124 0.44 9.55 -2.66
CA TRP A 124 0.53 9.45 -4.11
C TRP A 124 0.51 10.83 -4.79
N LEU A 125 -0.38 11.74 -4.38
CA LEU A 125 -0.43 13.08 -4.95
C LEU A 125 0.89 13.82 -4.72
N MET A 126 1.50 13.68 -3.54
CA MET A 126 2.86 14.21 -3.29
C MET A 126 3.89 13.55 -4.20
N GLU A 127 3.82 12.22 -4.38
CA GLU A 127 4.70 11.49 -5.30
C GLU A 127 4.58 12.02 -6.73
N VAL A 128 3.36 12.29 -7.23
CA VAL A 128 3.14 12.90 -8.55
C VAL A 128 3.81 14.27 -8.66
N LEU A 129 3.73 15.09 -7.61
CA LEU A 129 4.26 16.45 -7.62
C LEU A 129 5.78 16.50 -7.45
N MET A 130 6.36 15.57 -6.72
CA MET A 130 7.78 15.61 -6.32
C MET A 130 8.66 14.60 -7.05
N LYS A 131 8.10 13.46 -7.46
CA LYS A 131 8.79 12.32 -8.09
C LYS A 131 7.90 11.71 -9.19
N PRO A 132 7.55 12.48 -10.23
CA PRO A 132 6.64 12.04 -11.29
C PRO A 132 7.12 10.76 -11.97
N GLU A 133 8.43 10.54 -12.11
CA GLU A 133 9.02 9.34 -12.68
C GLU A 133 8.69 8.06 -11.91
N ILE A 134 8.48 8.15 -10.58
CA ILE A 134 8.04 7.02 -9.75
C ILE A 134 6.52 6.87 -9.88
N ALA A 135 5.77 7.98 -9.82
CA ALA A 135 4.32 7.97 -9.95
C ALA A 135 3.87 7.36 -11.31
N ASP A 136 4.60 7.64 -12.38
CA ASP A 136 4.35 7.13 -13.74
C ASP A 136 4.51 5.60 -13.86
N GLN A 137 5.17 4.96 -12.89
CA GLN A 137 5.33 3.50 -12.79
C GLN A 137 4.19 2.83 -11.99
N ARG A 138 3.32 3.60 -11.31
CA ARG A 138 2.24 3.06 -10.48
C ARG A 138 1.10 2.50 -11.34
N PHE A 139 0.64 1.28 -11.03
CA PHE A 139 -0.46 0.62 -11.74
C PHE A 139 -1.83 1.16 -11.28
N ILE A 140 -2.20 2.34 -11.74
CA ILE A 140 -3.44 3.02 -11.30
C ILE A 140 -4.44 3.28 -12.43
N PHE A 141 -4.03 3.18 -13.69
CA PHE A 141 -4.91 3.42 -14.82
C PHE A 141 -5.71 2.16 -15.11
N ARG A 142 -7.02 2.22 -14.87
CA ARG A 142 -7.92 1.11 -15.15
C ARG A 142 -8.32 1.11 -16.62
N VAL A 143 -8.18 -0.03 -17.29
CA VAL A 143 -8.62 -0.19 -18.68
C VAL A 143 -9.52 -1.42 -18.78
N ASP A 144 -10.81 -1.15 -19.01
CA ASP A 144 -11.88 -2.14 -18.89
C ASP A 144 -12.33 -2.65 -20.28
N HIS A 145 -12.04 -1.90 -21.34
CA HIS A 145 -12.57 -2.15 -22.67
C HIS A 145 -11.69 -3.15 -23.45
N PRO A 146 -12.21 -4.33 -23.83
CA PRO A 146 -11.42 -5.39 -24.47
C PRO A 146 -10.82 -4.95 -25.81
N ARG A 147 -11.56 -4.18 -26.62
CA ARG A 147 -11.09 -3.66 -27.90
C ARG A 147 -9.86 -2.75 -27.73
N LEU A 148 -9.86 -1.87 -26.72
CA LEU A 148 -8.72 -1.00 -26.44
C LEU A 148 -7.50 -1.83 -26.01
N LEU A 149 -7.71 -2.88 -25.21
CA LEU A 149 -6.60 -3.74 -24.79
C LEU A 149 -5.96 -4.51 -25.94
N GLU A 150 -6.74 -4.91 -26.94
CA GLU A 150 -6.25 -5.53 -28.17
C GLU A 150 -5.48 -4.53 -29.05
N GLU A 151 -6.05 -3.34 -29.27
CA GLU A 151 -5.44 -2.27 -30.05
C GLU A 151 -4.11 -1.80 -29.46
N LEU A 152 -4.08 -1.62 -28.14
CA LEU A 152 -2.89 -1.24 -27.40
C LEU A 152 -1.92 -2.41 -27.21
N LYS A 153 -2.29 -3.64 -27.61
CA LYS A 153 -1.51 -4.87 -27.38
C LYS A 153 -1.11 -5.04 -25.90
N LEU A 154 -1.96 -4.56 -24.99
CA LEU A 154 -1.74 -4.51 -23.56
C LEU A 154 -2.44 -5.64 -22.80
N GLY A 155 -3.17 -6.52 -23.50
CA GLY A 155 -4.05 -7.51 -22.87
C GLY A 155 -3.40 -8.37 -21.77
N ASN A 156 -2.13 -8.75 -21.91
CA ASN A 156 -1.46 -9.61 -20.92
C ASN A 156 -0.44 -8.86 -20.06
N LEU A 157 -0.36 -7.54 -20.25
CA LEU A 157 0.55 -6.66 -19.55
C LEU A 157 -0.24 -5.95 -18.45
N GLY A 158 0.37 -5.64 -17.31
CA GLY A 158 -0.29 -4.94 -16.20
C GLY A 158 -0.71 -5.86 -15.07
N VAL A 159 -1.48 -5.30 -14.13
CA VAL A 159 -1.84 -5.96 -12.87
C VAL A 159 -3.33 -6.25 -12.84
N ASP A 160 -3.68 -7.52 -12.64
CA ASP A 160 -5.07 -7.97 -12.58
C ASP A 160 -5.64 -7.89 -11.15
N GLN A 161 -6.88 -7.48 -11.08
CA GLN A 161 -7.70 -7.54 -9.88
C GLN A 161 -9.10 -8.00 -10.22
N SER A 162 -9.33 -9.30 -10.10
CA SER A 162 -10.66 -9.89 -10.27
C SER A 162 -11.25 -9.57 -11.65
N GLY A 163 -10.42 -9.56 -12.70
CA GLY A 163 -10.82 -9.24 -14.07
C GLY A 163 -10.70 -7.77 -14.47
N LEU A 164 -10.48 -6.86 -13.51
CA LEU A 164 -10.08 -5.48 -13.81
C LEU A 164 -8.58 -5.42 -14.04
N ARG A 165 -8.15 -4.68 -15.06
CA ARG A 165 -6.72 -4.54 -15.40
C ARG A 165 -6.23 -3.13 -15.17
N PHE A 166 -5.09 -3.04 -14.51
CA PHE A 166 -4.45 -1.80 -14.12
C PHE A 166 -3.08 -1.67 -14.78
N TYR A 167 -2.83 -0.48 -15.32
CA TYR A 167 -1.64 -0.14 -16.09
C TYR A 167 -0.94 1.07 -15.48
N SER A 168 0.36 1.16 -15.70
CA SER A 168 1.13 2.36 -15.38
C SER A 168 1.11 3.35 -16.53
N LEU A 169 1.35 4.64 -16.23
CA LEU A 169 1.38 5.67 -17.28
C LEU A 169 2.47 5.36 -18.30
N ASN A 170 3.62 4.84 -17.86
CA ASN A 170 4.71 4.44 -18.76
C ASN A 170 4.29 3.36 -19.78
N GLN A 171 3.40 2.43 -19.40
CA GLN A 171 2.86 1.45 -20.35
C GLN A 171 1.93 2.08 -21.39
N LEU A 172 1.20 3.12 -20.98
CA LEU A 172 0.22 3.81 -21.84
C LEU A 172 0.86 4.88 -22.73
N ARG A 173 1.93 5.55 -22.26
CA ARG A 173 2.54 6.72 -22.91
C ARG A 173 2.93 6.47 -24.38
N SER A 174 3.47 5.30 -24.69
CA SER A 174 3.84 4.91 -26.06
C SER A 174 2.66 4.80 -27.02
N HIS A 175 1.44 4.68 -26.49
CA HIS A 175 0.22 4.52 -27.26
C HIS A 175 -0.61 5.80 -27.34
N VAL A 176 -0.66 6.59 -26.25
CA VAL A 176 -1.43 7.84 -26.20
C VAL A 176 -0.93 8.85 -27.23
N ILE A 177 0.38 8.93 -27.45
CA ILE A 177 0.96 9.81 -28.48
C ILE A 177 0.40 9.51 -29.88
N ARG A 178 0.12 8.23 -30.18
CA ARG A 178 -0.41 7.84 -31.49
C ARG A 178 -1.87 8.26 -31.71
N LEU A 179 -2.65 8.37 -30.63
CA LEU A 179 -4.06 8.74 -30.72
C LEU A 179 -4.23 10.26 -30.94
N ASP A 180 -3.34 11.08 -30.38
CA ASP A 180 -3.35 12.54 -30.59
C ASP A 180 -3.02 12.90 -32.05
N GLU A 181 -2.05 12.19 -32.65
CA GLU A 181 -1.71 12.34 -34.07
C GLU A 181 -2.86 11.91 -35.01
N GLN A 182 -3.63 10.88 -34.64
CA GLN A 182 -4.77 10.41 -35.44
C GLN A 182 -6.03 11.28 -35.29
N SER A 183 -6.20 11.98 -34.16
CA SER A 183 -7.36 12.85 -33.92
C SER A 183 -7.21 14.23 -34.53
N ASN A 184 -5.99 14.65 -34.88
CA ASN A 184 -5.68 15.94 -35.50
C ASN A 184 -5.60 15.89 -37.04
N HIS A 185 -6.08 14.79 -37.64
CA HIS A 185 -6.26 14.60 -39.09
C HIS A 185 -7.71 14.21 -39.40
#